data_AF-A0A4U2YBK4-F1
#
_entry.id   AF-A0A4U2YBK4-F1
#
_cell.length_a   1.000
_cell.length_b   1.000
_cell.length_c   1.000
_cell.angle_alpha   90.00
_cell.angle_beta   90.00
_cell.angle_gamma   90.00
#
_symmetry.space_group_name_H-M   'P 1'
#
loop_
_entity.id
_entity.type
_entity.pdbx_description
1 polymer ?
#
loop_
_entity_poly.entity_id
_entity_poly.type
_entity_poly.pdbx_seq_one_letter_code
_entity_poly.pdbx_strand_id
1 'polypeptide(L)'
;MKKMNSILALLIAAPLLCSTTVWAKDKNEVKLPTLVNETYEEVLVSVPQLKQYKLTSVEQEDDRFELILQGEEKGQHRSATIKIDEKSGDLVLFTHISSVEQSQKQPSDEIAKERATKFLKEIWDEKFHRYQFTDVKPANINFYYVVEKGEDVIEEIDVQRGGKRVVFTSPNDGEPILSVLVEASGEIYSVEEGEIFNVSKLDEKVKQTAQRLLEAVPEMKEETYHISRSDNRNSKWFKGPHMSLERDVIRYVSESSNKVKLIFINNRTGELTGFSLLKEREKSNNPITKEAAKEKAAHFIQQVMKDSDKYKFVGSRERVLGDGYVEIEVGFTTPLPEYINFVKHLKISVDQDGKIAGATTGVEEANSDFQEYHDEGGPR
;
A
#
# COMPACT_ATOMS: atom_id res chain seq x y z
N MET A 1 -21.23 62.22 -7.15
CA MET A 1 -21.91 61.72 -5.94
C MET A 1 -22.41 60.31 -6.21
N LYS A 2 -22.01 59.34 -5.35
CA LYS A 2 -22.81 58.20 -4.80
C LYS A 2 -23.88 57.60 -5.75
N LYS A 3 -23.92 56.30 -6.09
CA LYS A 3 -23.65 55.09 -5.28
C LYS A 3 -23.67 53.84 -6.17
N MET A 4 -22.84 52.85 -5.80
CA MET A 4 -22.99 51.44 -6.13
C MET A 4 -24.28 50.84 -5.57
N ASN A 5 -24.75 49.77 -6.23
CA ASN A 5 -25.17 48.46 -5.70
C ASN A 5 -26.32 47.92 -6.58
N SER A 6 -26.48 46.64 -6.92
CA SER A 6 -25.74 45.39 -6.85
C SER A 6 -26.65 44.34 -7.53
N ILE A 7 -26.11 43.16 -7.84
CA ILE A 7 -26.84 41.90 -8.11
C ILE A 7 -27.35 41.70 -9.54
N LEU A 8 -26.48 41.16 -10.40
CA LEU A 8 -26.80 39.95 -11.17
C LEU A 8 -25.51 39.23 -11.56
N ALA A 9 -24.95 38.54 -10.56
CA ALA A 9 -24.04 37.42 -10.79
C ALA A 9 -24.92 36.16 -10.78
N LEU A 10 -25.05 35.47 -11.91
CA LEU A 10 -25.33 34.03 -11.93
C LEU A 10 -25.09 33.49 -13.35
N LEU A 11 -24.19 32.50 -13.43
CA LEU A 11 -23.91 31.62 -14.58
C LEU A 11 -23.30 32.36 -15.80
N ILE A 12 -22.05 32.16 -16.19
CA ILE A 12 -21.45 30.91 -16.67
C ILE A 12 -19.93 31.07 -16.56
N ALA A 13 -19.28 30.27 -15.72
CA ALA A 13 -17.87 29.87 -15.85
C ALA A 13 -17.60 28.79 -14.79
N ALA A 14 -17.99 27.56 -15.08
CA ALA A 14 -17.47 26.41 -14.35
C ALA A 14 -15.97 26.29 -14.70
N PRO A 15 -15.05 26.31 -13.72
CA PRO A 15 -13.65 26.01 -14.00
C PRO A 15 -13.52 24.50 -14.19
N LEU A 16 -13.11 24.11 -15.40
CA LEU A 16 -12.42 22.84 -15.65
C LEU A 16 -11.11 22.89 -14.85
N LEU A 17 -11.13 22.38 -13.61
CA LEU A 17 -9.93 22.03 -12.86
C LEU A 17 -9.41 20.69 -13.40
N CYS A 18 -8.79 20.74 -14.58
CA CYS A 18 -7.88 19.70 -15.03
C CYS A 18 -6.47 20.12 -14.61
N SER A 19 -5.84 19.27 -13.81
CA SER A 19 -4.40 19.18 -13.52
C SER A 19 -3.52 19.98 -14.48
N THR A 20 -3.07 21.16 -14.05
CA THR A 20 -1.99 21.85 -14.75
C THR A 20 -0.68 21.19 -14.37
N THR A 21 -0.12 20.40 -15.27
CA THR A 21 1.30 20.07 -15.28
C THR A 21 2.05 21.39 -15.43
N VAL A 22 2.65 21.91 -14.36
CA VAL A 22 3.48 23.11 -14.44
C VAL A 22 4.81 22.69 -15.06
N TRP A 23 4.90 22.86 -16.38
CA TRP A 23 6.19 22.87 -17.07
C TRP A 23 7.01 24.04 -16.51
N ALA A 24 7.99 23.72 -15.68
CA ALA A 24 8.90 24.69 -15.10
C ALA A 24 9.79 25.32 -16.19
N LYS A 25 9.31 26.44 -16.74
CA LYS A 25 10.14 27.44 -17.41
C LYS A 25 10.09 28.70 -16.54
N ASP A 26 11.27 29.06 -16.04
CA ASP A 26 11.64 30.28 -15.30
C ASP A 26 11.22 30.39 -13.82
N LYS A 27 12.24 30.26 -12.95
CA LYS A 27 12.44 30.85 -11.61
C LYS A 27 11.21 31.41 -10.87
N ASN A 28 10.28 30.54 -10.49
CA ASN A 28 9.54 30.73 -9.24
C ASN A 28 10.09 29.67 -8.28
N GLU A 29 10.91 30.09 -7.32
CA GLU A 29 11.26 29.23 -6.18
C GLU A 29 9.94 28.76 -5.55
N VAL A 30 9.66 27.45 -5.64
CA VAL A 30 8.50 26.86 -4.98
C VAL A 30 8.72 27.10 -3.48
N LYS A 31 7.93 28.01 -2.90
CA LYS A 31 8.06 28.35 -1.49
C LYS A 31 7.41 27.24 -0.67
N LEU A 32 8.23 26.32 -0.16
CA LEU A 32 7.78 25.26 0.74
C LEU A 32 7.16 25.87 2.02
N PRO A 33 6.12 25.26 2.59
CA PRO A 33 5.66 25.60 3.94
C PRO A 33 6.81 25.52 4.95
N THR A 34 6.76 26.34 6.00
CA THR A 34 7.86 26.47 6.98
C THR A 34 8.31 25.13 7.54
N LEU A 35 7.37 24.32 8.05
CA LEU A 35 7.68 22.99 8.61
C LEU A 35 8.29 22.03 7.58
N VAL A 36 7.77 22.05 6.34
CA VAL A 36 8.30 21.23 5.24
C VAL A 36 9.73 21.65 4.88
N ASN A 37 10.00 22.96 4.86
CA ASN A 37 11.33 23.48 4.57
C ASN A 37 12.34 23.17 5.68
N GLU A 38 11.93 23.26 6.95
CA GLU A 38 12.77 22.92 8.10
C GLU A 38 13.25 21.46 8.03
N THR A 39 12.32 20.52 7.85
CA THR A 39 12.66 19.09 7.75
C THR A 39 13.43 18.77 6.47
N TYR A 40 13.15 19.44 5.36
CA TYR A 40 13.96 19.33 4.15
C TYR A 40 15.44 19.70 4.41
N GLU A 41 15.69 20.83 5.07
CA GLU A 41 17.04 21.28 5.41
C GLU A 41 17.73 20.33 6.42
N GLU A 42 16.99 19.79 7.39
CA GLU A 42 17.51 18.77 8.31
C GLU A 42 17.98 17.52 7.56
N VAL A 43 17.21 17.03 6.58
CA VAL A 43 17.63 15.91 5.73
C VAL A 43 18.92 16.24 4.96
N LEU A 44 19.06 17.46 4.41
CA LEU A 44 20.28 17.88 3.72
C LEU A 44 21.50 17.98 4.66
N VAL A 45 21.29 18.29 5.94
CA VAL A 45 22.34 18.28 6.96
C VAL A 45 22.75 16.86 7.30
N SER A 46 21.79 15.94 7.45
CA SER A 46 22.03 14.53 7.79
C SER A 46 22.60 13.70 6.65
N VAL A 47 22.31 14.07 5.40
CA VAL A 47 22.85 13.43 4.18
C VAL A 47 23.55 14.49 3.32
N PRO A 48 24.78 14.90 3.68
CA PRO A 48 25.48 16.01 3.02
C PRO A 48 25.69 15.83 1.51
N GLN A 49 25.70 14.59 1.01
CA GLN A 49 25.81 14.28 -0.42
C GLN A 49 24.68 14.92 -1.23
N LEU A 50 23.48 15.07 -0.64
CA LEU A 50 22.32 15.65 -1.31
C LEU A 50 22.49 17.14 -1.61
N LYS A 51 23.43 17.84 -0.95
CA LYS A 51 23.74 19.25 -1.25
C LYS A 51 24.30 19.46 -2.66
N GLN A 52 24.80 18.39 -3.28
CA GLN A 52 25.27 18.39 -4.66
C GLN A 52 24.15 18.05 -5.65
N TYR A 53 22.94 17.74 -5.17
CA TYR A 53 21.83 17.33 -6.01
C TYR A 53 20.95 18.55 -6.26
N LYS A 54 20.41 18.63 -7.46
CA LYS A 54 19.45 19.67 -7.82
C LYS A 54 18.05 19.21 -7.47
N LEU A 55 17.29 20.03 -6.75
CA LEU A 55 15.85 19.85 -6.61
C LEU A 55 15.18 20.04 -7.97
N THR A 56 14.63 18.96 -8.55
CA THR A 56 14.06 18.94 -9.89
C THR A 56 12.54 18.91 -9.90
N SER A 57 11.91 18.35 -8.87
CA SER A 57 10.45 18.36 -8.72
C SER A 57 10.05 18.65 -7.27
N VAL A 58 8.95 19.38 -7.13
CA VAL A 58 8.22 19.56 -5.87
C VAL A 58 6.75 19.36 -6.19
N GLU A 59 6.17 18.29 -5.65
CA GLU A 59 4.78 17.91 -5.88
C GLU A 59 4.05 17.90 -4.53
N GLN A 60 2.84 18.47 -4.51
CA GLN A 60 1.97 18.42 -3.35
C GLN A 60 0.94 17.29 -3.55
N GLU A 61 1.10 16.20 -2.79
CA GLU A 61 0.21 15.05 -2.76
C GLU A 61 -0.71 15.14 -1.54
N ASP A 62 -1.96 15.59 -1.74
CA ASP A 62 -3.00 15.69 -0.70
C ASP A 62 -2.63 16.48 0.57
N ASP A 63 -1.90 15.85 1.50
CA ASP A 63 -1.41 16.34 2.79
C ASP A 63 0.11 16.19 2.94
N ARG A 64 0.84 15.94 1.86
CA ARG A 64 2.30 15.73 1.84
C ARG A 64 2.96 16.50 0.70
N PHE A 65 4.23 16.81 0.89
CA PHE A 65 5.12 17.30 -0.16
C PHE A 65 6.10 16.20 -0.54
N GLU A 66 6.17 15.89 -1.83
CA GLU A 66 7.20 15.06 -2.43
C GLU A 66 8.24 15.93 -3.11
N LEU A 67 9.49 15.80 -2.69
CA LEU A 67 10.63 16.52 -3.22
C LEU A 67 11.57 15.52 -3.91
N ILE A 68 11.83 15.74 -5.19
CA ILE A 68 12.71 14.89 -5.99
C ILE A 68 14.00 15.65 -6.29
N LEU A 69 15.12 15.09 -5.86
CA LEU A 69 16.45 15.60 -6.13
C LEU A 69 17.17 14.68 -7.12
N GLN A 70 17.89 15.27 -8.06
CA GLN A 70 18.72 14.54 -9.03
C GLN A 70 20.17 15.01 -8.97
N GLY A 71 21.10 14.06 -8.99
CA GLY A 71 22.54 14.37 -9.08
C GLY A 71 22.89 15.06 -10.39
N GLU A 72 23.82 16.02 -10.35
CA GLU A 72 24.19 16.85 -11.51
C GLU A 72 24.98 16.11 -12.60
N GLU A 73 25.61 14.97 -12.26
CA GLU A 73 26.42 14.21 -13.22
C GLU A 73 25.53 13.41 -14.18
N LYS A 74 25.51 13.85 -15.45
CA LYS A 74 24.85 13.13 -16.56
C LYS A 74 25.29 11.67 -16.58
N GLY A 75 24.31 10.77 -16.54
CA GLY A 75 24.51 9.32 -16.65
C GLY A 75 24.72 8.57 -15.33
N GLN A 76 24.69 9.24 -14.18
CA GLN A 76 24.85 8.56 -12.88
C GLN A 76 23.55 8.12 -12.20
N HIS A 77 22.38 8.49 -12.73
CA HIS A 77 21.04 8.11 -12.23
C HIS A 77 20.89 8.19 -10.70
N ARG A 78 21.69 9.05 -10.06
CA ARG A 78 21.63 9.32 -8.63
C ARG A 78 20.45 10.23 -8.35
N SER A 79 19.64 9.84 -7.38
CA SER A 79 18.43 10.58 -7.04
C SER A 79 18.11 10.43 -5.57
N ALA A 80 17.33 11.36 -5.05
CA ALA A 80 16.69 11.19 -3.76
C ALA A 80 15.24 11.64 -3.84
N THR A 81 14.38 10.93 -3.11
CA THR A 81 12.97 11.27 -2.91
C THR A 81 12.77 11.50 -1.42
N ILE A 82 12.20 12.66 -1.09
CA ILE A 82 11.87 13.05 0.28
C ILE A 82 10.37 13.33 0.31
N LYS A 83 9.60 12.60 1.13
CA LYS A 83 8.18 12.90 1.38
C LYS A 83 8.02 13.42 2.81
N ILE A 84 7.33 14.55 2.96
CA ILE A 84 7.14 15.24 4.24
C ILE A 84 5.66 15.56 4.43
N ASP A 85 5.09 15.31 5.61
CA ASP A 85 3.73 15.72 5.95
C ASP A 85 3.61 17.24 6.02
N GLU A 86 2.63 17.82 5.33
CA GLU A 86 2.43 19.26 5.24
C GLU A 86 2.10 19.89 6.60
N LYS A 87 1.37 19.18 7.46
CA LYS A 87 0.83 19.74 8.71
C LYS A 87 1.78 19.57 9.88
N SER A 88 2.38 18.38 10.01
CA SER A 88 3.28 18.08 11.12
C SER A 88 4.74 18.40 10.78
N GLY A 89 5.10 18.48 9.50
CA GLY A 89 6.49 18.57 9.05
C GLY A 89 7.23 17.25 9.14
N ASP A 90 6.57 16.14 9.47
CA ASP A 90 7.29 14.89 9.68
C ASP A 90 7.83 14.32 8.39
N LEU A 91 9.09 13.86 8.41
CA LEU A 91 9.61 12.99 7.36
C LEU A 91 8.75 11.72 7.32
N VAL A 92 8.10 11.45 6.19
CA VAL A 92 7.27 10.26 5.97
C VAL A 92 8.06 9.18 5.25
N LEU A 93 8.82 9.59 4.23
CA LEU A 93 9.64 8.69 3.43
C LEU A 93 10.91 9.40 3.01
N PHE A 94 12.01 8.67 3.07
CA PHE A 94 13.26 9.05 2.45
C PHE A 94 13.76 7.88 1.60
N THR A 95 14.17 8.14 0.37
CA THR A 95 14.90 7.17 -0.48
C THR A 95 16.03 7.89 -1.19
N HIS A 96 17.20 7.27 -1.25
CA HIS A 96 18.42 7.83 -1.83
C HIS A 96 19.19 6.76 -2.60
N ILE A 97 19.31 6.98 -3.90
CA ILE A 97 20.15 6.20 -4.79
C ILE A 97 21.50 6.91 -4.89
N SER A 98 22.46 6.46 -4.08
CA SER A 98 23.83 6.99 -4.04
C SER A 98 24.70 6.50 -5.21
N SER A 99 24.42 5.32 -5.74
CA SER A 99 25.16 4.67 -6.83
C SER A 99 24.30 3.62 -7.52
N VAL A 100 24.47 3.50 -8.83
CA VAL A 100 23.85 2.45 -9.67
C VAL A 100 24.72 1.20 -9.85
N GLU A 101 25.88 1.15 -9.19
CA GLU A 101 26.75 -0.02 -9.25
C GLU A 101 26.19 -1.19 -8.43
N GLN A 102 26.13 -2.37 -9.05
CA GLN A 102 25.79 -3.59 -8.33
C GLN A 102 26.85 -3.91 -7.28
N SER A 103 26.41 -4.33 -6.10
CA SER A 103 27.33 -4.71 -5.03
C SER A 103 26.67 -5.65 -4.06
N GLN A 104 27.28 -6.79 -3.75
CA GLN A 104 26.77 -7.71 -2.72
C GLN A 104 27.36 -7.41 -1.33
N LYS A 105 28.22 -6.39 -1.22
CA LYS A 105 28.83 -6.00 0.06
C LYS A 105 27.75 -5.46 1.00
N GLN A 106 27.86 -5.74 2.28
CA GLN A 106 26.98 -5.19 3.32
C GLN A 106 27.83 -4.42 4.36
N PRO A 107 27.27 -3.39 5.02
CA PRO A 107 27.92 -2.80 6.18
C PRO A 107 27.92 -3.78 7.36
N SER A 108 28.79 -3.55 8.36
CA SER A 108 28.69 -4.28 9.63
C SER A 108 27.42 -3.88 10.38
N ASP A 109 26.95 -4.73 11.30
CA ASP A 109 25.75 -4.44 12.08
C ASP A 109 25.94 -3.19 12.97
N GLU A 110 27.16 -2.99 13.49
CA GLU A 110 27.50 -1.80 14.28
C GLU A 110 27.44 -0.54 13.44
N ILE A 111 28.04 -0.55 12.24
CA ILE A 111 28.03 0.61 11.34
C ILE A 111 26.60 0.93 10.91
N ALA A 112 25.82 -0.09 10.52
CA ALA A 112 24.44 0.10 10.13
C ALA A 112 23.63 0.73 11.27
N LYS A 113 23.72 0.16 12.48
CA LYS A 113 23.03 0.68 13.67
C LYS A 113 23.44 2.10 14.00
N GLU A 114 24.74 2.41 14.00
CA GLU A 114 25.26 3.74 14.30
C GLU A 114 24.71 4.77 13.32
N ARG A 115 24.81 4.49 12.02
CA ARG A 115 24.37 5.39 10.95
C ARG A 115 22.87 5.64 10.99
N ALA A 116 22.09 4.58 11.11
CA ALA A 116 20.64 4.69 11.23
C ALA A 116 20.22 5.47 12.48
N THR A 117 20.82 5.17 13.64
CA THR A 117 20.51 5.87 14.89
C THR A 117 20.86 7.36 14.80
N LYS A 118 22.01 7.69 14.20
CA LYS A 118 22.43 9.09 14.03
C LYS A 118 21.46 9.85 13.12
N PHE A 119 21.11 9.28 11.97
CA PHE A 119 20.17 9.88 11.03
C PHE A 119 18.81 10.16 11.69
N LEU A 120 18.24 9.18 12.38
CA LEU A 120 16.93 9.35 13.04
C LEU A 120 16.95 10.35 14.20
N LYS A 121 18.06 10.44 14.95
CA LYS A 121 18.20 11.46 16.00
C LYS A 121 18.24 12.88 15.46
N GLU A 122 18.82 13.07 14.27
CA GLU A 122 18.93 14.40 13.67
C GLU A 122 17.61 14.87 13.07
N ILE A 123 16.80 13.97 12.50
CA ILE A 123 15.55 14.33 11.79
C ILE A 123 14.30 14.18 12.65
N TRP A 124 14.30 13.25 13.62
CA TRP A 124 13.15 12.95 14.46
C TRP A 124 13.41 13.23 15.94
N ASP A 125 14.39 14.06 16.30
CA ASP A 125 14.90 14.26 17.67
C ASP A 125 13.90 13.93 18.79
N GLU A 126 12.87 14.75 19.03
CA GLU A 126 11.88 14.54 20.10
C GLU A 126 11.04 13.25 19.95
N LYS A 127 10.77 12.82 18.72
CA LYS A 127 9.99 11.61 18.42
C LYS A 127 10.83 10.34 18.52
N PHE A 128 12.08 10.39 18.10
CA PHE A 128 13.00 9.26 18.10
C PHE A 128 13.24 8.73 19.52
N HIS A 129 13.18 9.59 20.54
CA HIS A 129 13.25 9.19 21.95
C HIS A 129 12.17 8.16 22.34
N ARG A 130 11.08 8.06 21.59
CA ARG A 130 10.01 7.07 21.79
C ARG A 130 10.33 5.72 21.16
N TYR A 131 11.44 5.58 20.45
CA TYR A 131 11.79 4.35 19.75
C TYR A 131 13.04 3.71 20.36
N GLN A 132 13.03 2.38 20.38
CA GLN A 132 14.07 1.53 20.90
C GLN A 132 14.62 0.67 19.77
N PHE A 133 15.94 0.60 19.69
CA PHE A 133 16.61 -0.31 18.78
C PHE A 133 16.16 -1.75 19.06
N THR A 134 15.80 -2.47 18.00
CA THR A 134 15.29 -3.84 18.08
C THR A 134 16.26 -4.83 17.45
N ASP A 135 16.62 -4.64 16.18
CA ASP A 135 17.39 -5.63 15.43
C ASP A 135 18.11 -5.02 14.21
N VAL A 136 19.12 -5.73 13.69
CA VAL A 136 19.76 -5.48 12.39
C VAL A 136 19.67 -6.74 11.53
N LYS A 137 19.06 -6.64 10.35
CA LYS A 137 18.87 -7.77 9.42
C LYS A 137 19.57 -7.54 8.09
N PRO A 138 20.09 -8.57 7.43
CA PRO A 138 20.45 -8.50 6.01
C PRO A 138 19.29 -8.00 5.16
N ALA A 139 19.57 -7.15 4.18
CA ALA A 139 18.57 -6.64 3.25
C ALA A 139 19.15 -6.56 1.83
N ASN A 140 18.28 -6.77 0.85
CA ASN A 140 18.56 -6.45 -0.55
C ASN A 140 17.93 -5.10 -0.87
N ILE A 141 18.71 -4.24 -1.50
CA ILE A 141 18.29 -2.96 -2.04
C ILE A 141 18.14 -3.16 -3.54
N ASN A 142 16.91 -3.07 -4.03
CA ASN A 142 16.59 -3.24 -5.43
C ASN A 142 15.95 -1.97 -5.95
N PHE A 143 16.44 -1.48 -7.08
CA PHE A 143 15.84 -0.39 -7.85
C PHE A 143 16.18 -0.58 -9.32
N TYR A 144 15.46 0.12 -10.18
CA TYR A 144 15.76 0.17 -11.60
C TYR A 144 15.99 1.61 -12.04
N TYR A 145 16.73 1.79 -13.13
CA TYR A 145 16.84 3.07 -13.81
C TYR A 145 16.72 2.87 -15.31
N VAL A 146 16.27 3.92 -15.98
CA VAL A 146 16.07 3.93 -17.43
C VAL A 146 17.25 4.61 -18.09
N VAL A 147 17.83 3.98 -19.11
CA VAL A 147 18.81 4.59 -20.00
C VAL A 147 18.19 4.82 -21.37
N GLU A 148 18.28 6.05 -21.88
CA GLU A 148 17.95 6.36 -23.26
C GLU A 148 19.13 5.99 -24.18
N LYS A 149 18.88 5.06 -25.12
CA LYS A 149 19.78 4.66 -26.19
C LYS A 149 19.28 5.19 -27.53
N GLY A 150 19.79 6.35 -27.95
CA GLY A 150 19.34 7.00 -29.19
C GLY A 150 18.00 7.71 -29.02
N GLU A 151 17.26 7.93 -30.11
CA GLU A 151 16.05 8.77 -30.09
C GLU A 151 14.83 8.10 -29.42
N ASP A 152 14.76 6.76 -29.33
CA ASP A 152 13.53 6.07 -28.87
C ASP A 152 13.74 4.79 -28.03
N VAL A 153 14.97 4.32 -27.79
CA VAL A 153 15.17 3.06 -27.04
C VAL A 153 15.36 3.35 -25.56
N ILE A 154 14.35 3.02 -24.78
CA ILE A 154 14.36 3.04 -23.31
C ILE A 154 14.75 1.62 -22.85
N GLU A 155 15.90 1.49 -22.20
CA GLU A 155 16.31 0.25 -21.52
C GLU A 155 16.18 0.42 -20.01
N GLU A 156 15.41 -0.46 -19.37
CA GLU A 156 15.33 -0.57 -17.92
C GLU A 156 16.46 -1.48 -17.41
N ILE A 157 17.27 -0.95 -16.48
CA ILE A 157 18.39 -1.66 -15.87
C ILE A 157 18.09 -1.90 -14.40
N ASP A 158 17.95 -3.17 -14.02
CA ASP A 158 17.79 -3.59 -12.63
C ASP A 158 19.14 -3.57 -11.89
N VAL A 159 19.14 -2.95 -10.72
CA VAL A 159 20.29 -2.88 -9.81
C VAL A 159 19.93 -3.53 -8.50
N GLN A 160 20.79 -4.47 -8.09
CA GLN A 160 20.73 -5.12 -6.79
C GLN A 160 21.97 -4.77 -5.97
N ARG A 161 21.74 -4.28 -4.75
CA ARG A 161 22.78 -3.94 -3.78
C ARG A 161 22.53 -4.61 -2.42
N GLY A 162 23.61 -4.97 -1.74
CA GLY A 162 23.59 -5.46 -0.37
C GLY A 162 23.46 -4.31 0.62
N GLY A 163 22.59 -4.48 1.60
CA GLY A 163 22.41 -3.54 2.70
C GLY A 163 22.07 -4.23 4.01
N LYS A 164 21.85 -3.41 5.03
CA LYS A 164 21.33 -3.84 6.33
C LYS A 164 20.07 -3.03 6.65
N ARG A 165 19.03 -3.71 7.12
CA ARG A 165 17.82 -3.08 7.67
C ARG A 165 17.99 -2.97 9.18
N VAL A 166 17.98 -1.75 9.69
CA VAL A 166 17.97 -1.45 11.12
C VAL A 166 16.54 -1.15 11.53
N VAL A 167 16.06 -1.86 12.56
CA VAL A 167 14.67 -1.79 13.01
C VAL A 167 14.60 -1.14 14.38
N PHE A 168 13.74 -0.13 14.52
CA PHE A 168 13.41 0.52 15.78
C PHE A 168 11.91 0.39 16.06
N THR A 169 11.55 0.08 17.31
CA THR A 169 10.17 -0.11 17.75
C THR A 169 9.87 0.81 18.91
N SER A 170 8.65 1.33 19.01
CA SER A 170 8.24 2.04 20.22
C SER A 170 7.76 1.05 21.29
N PRO A 171 8.07 1.28 22.59
CA PRO A 171 7.41 0.57 23.66
C PRO A 171 5.95 1.02 23.84
N ASN A 172 5.55 2.15 23.25
CA ASN A 172 4.16 2.61 23.26
C ASN A 172 3.36 1.89 22.18
N ASP A 173 2.22 1.37 22.59
CA ASP A 173 1.39 0.55 21.72
C ASP A 173 0.64 1.39 20.67
N GLY A 174 0.89 1.12 19.38
CA GLY A 174 0.22 1.77 18.25
C GLY A 174 1.12 2.70 17.43
N GLU A 175 2.34 2.96 17.90
CA GLU A 175 3.35 3.68 17.12
C GLU A 175 3.96 2.74 16.06
N PRO A 176 4.26 3.26 14.85
CA PRO A 176 4.80 2.47 13.74
C PRO A 176 6.21 1.94 14.03
N ILE A 177 6.70 1.01 13.21
CA ILE A 177 8.09 0.56 13.23
C ILE A 177 8.90 1.43 12.28
N LEU A 178 10.03 1.92 12.76
CA LEU A 178 10.97 2.64 11.91
C LEU A 178 11.97 1.65 11.33
N SER A 179 12.01 1.54 10.02
CA SER A 179 13.01 0.77 9.31
C SER A 179 13.94 1.71 8.54
N VAL A 180 15.23 1.57 8.78
CA VAL A 180 16.28 2.30 8.05
C VAL A 180 17.11 1.29 7.27
N LEU A 181 17.16 1.44 5.94
CA LEU A 181 18.06 0.67 5.09
C LEU A 181 19.38 1.41 4.95
N VAL A 182 20.48 0.74 5.29
CA VAL A 182 21.84 1.26 5.23
C VAL A 182 22.66 0.45 4.22
N GLU A 183 23.32 1.15 3.32
CA GLU A 183 24.16 0.55 2.28
C GLU A 183 25.55 0.16 2.78
N ALA A 184 26.30 -0.59 1.97
CA ALA A 184 27.68 -0.99 2.25
C ALA A 184 28.63 0.18 2.59
N SER A 185 28.40 1.36 2.01
CA SER A 185 29.16 2.59 2.27
C SER A 185 28.84 3.21 3.64
N GLY A 186 27.78 2.75 4.31
CA GLY A 186 27.23 3.38 5.51
C GLY A 186 26.27 4.53 5.20
N GLU A 187 25.92 4.73 3.93
CA GLU A 187 24.92 5.71 3.50
C GLU A 187 23.49 5.19 3.76
N ILE A 188 22.59 6.11 4.06
CA ILE A 188 21.17 5.80 4.26
C ILE A 188 20.53 5.66 2.89
N TYR A 189 20.09 4.46 2.54
CA TYR A 189 19.33 4.22 1.32
C TYR A 189 17.88 4.64 1.49
N SER A 190 17.23 4.21 2.58
CA SER A 190 15.85 4.61 2.82
C SER A 190 15.51 4.66 4.29
N VAL A 191 14.53 5.49 4.61
CA VAL A 191 13.79 5.46 5.86
C VAL A 191 12.32 5.34 5.53
N GLU A 192 11.71 4.32 6.12
CA GLU A 192 10.29 4.06 5.99
C GLU A 192 9.72 3.82 7.39
N GLU A 193 8.65 4.55 7.67
CA GLU A 193 7.77 4.29 8.79
C GLU A 193 6.78 3.18 8.37
N GLY A 194 7.07 1.94 8.77
CA GLY A 194 6.23 0.79 8.50
C GLY A 194 5.38 0.43 9.70
N GLU A 195 4.05 0.42 9.59
CA GLU A 195 3.21 -0.13 10.65
C GLU A 195 3.31 -1.66 10.67
N ILE A 196 4.23 -2.25 11.45
CA ILE A 196 4.08 -3.67 11.82
C ILE A 196 3.15 -3.72 13.03
N PHE A 197 1.92 -4.15 12.80
CA PHE A 197 0.93 -4.34 13.83
C PHE A 197 1.25 -5.62 14.62
N ASN A 198 1.50 -5.50 15.92
CA ASN A 198 1.55 -6.68 16.78
C ASN A 198 0.14 -7.27 16.90
N VAL A 199 -0.01 -8.59 16.73
CA VAL A 199 -1.29 -9.31 16.88
C VAL A 199 -1.97 -8.92 18.19
N SER A 200 -1.23 -8.75 19.29
CA SER A 200 -1.79 -8.36 20.59
C SER A 200 -2.58 -7.05 20.55
N LYS A 201 -2.22 -6.12 19.66
CA LYS A 201 -2.81 -4.77 19.50
C LYS A 201 -4.01 -4.73 18.56
N LEU A 202 -4.33 -5.84 17.88
CA LEU A 202 -5.50 -5.88 17.01
C LEU A 202 -6.78 -5.88 17.84
N ASP A 203 -7.78 -5.14 17.37
CA ASP A 203 -9.13 -5.20 17.92
C ASP A 203 -9.61 -6.66 17.94
N GLU A 204 -10.30 -7.05 19.01
CA GLU A 204 -10.77 -8.43 19.20
C GLU A 204 -11.65 -8.91 18.04
N LYS A 205 -12.42 -8.02 17.41
CA LYS A 205 -13.20 -8.33 16.21
C LYS A 205 -12.33 -8.74 15.01
N VAL A 206 -11.16 -8.12 14.83
CA VAL A 206 -10.21 -8.45 13.75
C VAL A 206 -9.60 -9.83 14.03
N LYS A 207 -9.13 -10.04 15.27
CA LYS A 207 -8.58 -11.34 15.72
C LYS A 207 -9.58 -12.47 15.51
N GLN A 208 -10.84 -12.27 15.90
CA GLN A 208 -11.91 -13.26 15.75
C GLN A 208 -12.21 -13.59 14.27
N THR A 209 -12.20 -12.59 13.39
CA THR A 209 -12.42 -12.84 11.96
C THR A 209 -11.24 -13.54 11.32
N ALA A 210 -10.00 -13.14 11.65
CA ALA A 210 -8.79 -13.84 11.22
C ALA A 210 -8.81 -15.30 11.70
N GLN A 211 -9.12 -15.54 12.98
CA GLN A 211 -9.22 -16.87 13.57
C GLN A 211 -10.25 -17.74 12.83
N ARG A 212 -11.47 -17.23 12.61
CA ARG A 212 -12.52 -17.95 11.87
C ARG A 212 -12.12 -18.27 10.44
N LEU A 213 -11.44 -17.34 9.76
CA LEU A 213 -10.91 -17.57 8.42
C LEU A 213 -9.84 -18.67 8.42
N LEU A 214 -8.90 -18.64 9.36
CA LEU A 214 -7.86 -19.65 9.49
C LEU A 214 -8.46 -21.04 9.80
N GLU A 215 -9.55 -21.10 10.55
CA GLU A 215 -10.30 -22.34 10.80
C GLU A 215 -11.07 -22.84 9.58
N ALA A 216 -11.70 -21.94 8.82
CA ALA A 216 -12.42 -22.27 7.60
C ALA A 216 -11.48 -22.66 6.43
N VAL A 217 -10.26 -22.13 6.42
CA VAL A 217 -9.22 -22.40 5.41
C VAL A 217 -7.91 -22.80 6.11
N PRO A 218 -7.80 -24.06 6.58
CA PRO A 218 -6.65 -24.52 7.36
C PRO A 218 -5.29 -24.34 6.69
N GLU A 219 -5.26 -24.36 5.35
CA GLU A 219 -4.06 -24.11 4.53
C GLU A 219 -3.43 -22.73 4.81
N MET A 220 -4.17 -21.81 5.42
CA MET A 220 -3.68 -20.49 5.84
C MET A 220 -3.03 -20.50 7.23
N LYS A 221 -3.16 -21.56 8.05
CA LYS A 221 -2.58 -21.62 9.41
C LYS A 221 -1.07 -21.84 9.44
N GLU A 222 -0.50 -22.40 8.38
CA GLU A 222 0.88 -22.94 8.37
C GLU A 222 1.98 -21.87 8.29
N GLU A 223 1.66 -20.59 8.46
CA GLU A 223 2.59 -19.49 8.13
C GLU A 223 2.74 -18.45 9.23
N THR A 224 3.87 -17.74 9.16
CA THR A 224 4.08 -16.52 9.94
C THR A 224 3.61 -15.33 9.10
N TYR A 225 2.60 -14.61 9.59
CA TYR A 225 2.09 -13.42 8.92
C TYR A 225 2.80 -12.15 9.39
N HIS A 226 3.22 -11.33 8.44
CA HIS A 226 3.47 -9.92 8.65
C HIS A 226 2.13 -9.17 8.64
N ILE A 227 1.88 -8.37 9.67
CA ILE A 227 0.62 -7.64 9.81
C ILE A 227 0.90 -6.16 9.67
N SER A 228 0.16 -5.51 8.79
CA SER A 228 0.19 -4.06 8.62
C SER A 228 -1.21 -3.48 8.61
N ARG A 229 -1.31 -2.16 8.79
CA ARG A 229 -2.56 -1.43 8.64
C ARG A 229 -2.38 -0.37 7.55
N SER A 230 -3.45 -0.14 6.81
CA SER A 230 -3.54 0.91 5.80
C SER A 230 -4.74 1.77 6.17
N ASP A 231 -4.45 3.01 6.61
CA ASP A 231 -5.45 4.00 6.99
C ASP A 231 -5.46 5.15 5.98
N ASN A 232 -6.39 5.10 5.05
CA ASN A 232 -6.55 6.06 3.97
C ASN A 232 -7.68 7.07 4.26
N ARG A 233 -8.10 7.23 5.52
CA ARG A 233 -9.26 8.10 5.89
C ARG A 233 -9.08 9.57 5.49
N ASN A 234 -7.85 10.06 5.43
CA ASN A 234 -7.56 11.45 5.08
C ASN A 234 -7.36 11.67 3.57
N SER A 235 -7.18 10.61 2.80
CA SER A 235 -6.98 10.72 1.35
C SER A 235 -8.24 11.23 0.66
N LYS A 236 -8.09 12.24 -0.20
CA LYS A 236 -9.23 12.82 -0.94
C LYS A 236 -9.83 11.80 -1.92
N TRP A 237 -9.02 10.84 -2.38
CA TRP A 237 -9.39 9.76 -3.29
C TRP A 237 -10.31 8.71 -2.66
N PHE A 238 -10.28 8.54 -1.34
CA PHE A 238 -11.00 7.46 -0.65
C PHE A 238 -12.42 7.83 -0.18
N LYS A 239 -12.97 8.97 -0.63
CA LYS A 239 -14.28 9.47 -0.14
C LYS A 239 -15.52 8.85 -0.81
N GLY A 240 -15.35 8.02 -1.84
CA GLY A 240 -16.44 7.33 -2.53
C GLY A 240 -16.91 6.03 -1.84
N PRO A 241 -18.13 5.55 -2.16
CA PRO A 241 -18.65 4.25 -1.70
C PRO A 241 -17.78 3.07 -2.17
N HIS A 242 -17.26 3.12 -3.41
CA HIS A 242 -16.39 2.08 -3.98
C HIS A 242 -15.14 1.80 -3.13
N MET A 243 -14.59 2.85 -2.51
CA MET A 243 -13.37 2.76 -1.71
C MET A 243 -13.64 2.63 -0.20
N SER A 244 -14.91 2.58 0.24
CA SER A 244 -15.24 2.64 1.67
C SER A 244 -14.72 1.43 2.46
N LEU A 245 -14.62 0.28 1.81
CA LEU A 245 -14.11 -0.96 2.41
C LEU A 245 -12.59 -0.91 2.65
N GLU A 246 -11.87 -0.11 1.86
CA GLU A 246 -10.40 -0.01 1.85
C GLU A 246 -9.86 1.19 2.64
N ARG A 247 -10.75 1.99 3.27
CA ARG A 247 -10.37 3.17 4.03
C ARG A 247 -9.51 2.87 5.26
N ASP A 248 -9.73 1.74 5.91
CA ASP A 248 -9.00 1.34 7.12
C ASP A 248 -8.97 -0.19 7.19
N VAL A 249 -7.85 -0.79 6.76
CA VAL A 249 -7.72 -2.23 6.56
C VAL A 249 -6.50 -2.76 7.29
N ILE A 250 -6.68 -3.86 8.04
CA ILE A 250 -5.60 -4.71 8.53
C ILE A 250 -5.27 -5.74 7.44
N ARG A 251 -3.98 -5.81 7.08
CA ARG A 251 -3.43 -6.73 6.10
C ARG A 251 -2.59 -7.77 6.81
N TYR A 252 -2.83 -9.04 6.54
CA TYR A 252 -1.92 -10.12 6.90
C TYR A 252 -1.27 -10.61 5.61
N VAL A 253 0.05 -10.58 5.56
CA VAL A 253 0.85 -10.97 4.41
C VAL A 253 1.81 -12.06 4.84
N SER A 254 1.75 -13.20 4.17
CA SER A 254 2.75 -14.25 4.28
C SER A 254 3.36 -14.49 2.90
N GLU A 255 4.66 -14.30 2.82
CA GLU A 255 5.49 -14.63 1.66
C GLU A 255 6.38 -15.81 2.04
N SER A 256 5.85 -17.03 1.88
CA SER A 256 6.67 -18.23 1.91
C SER A 256 7.05 -18.59 0.47
N SER A 257 8.18 -19.29 0.31
CA SER A 257 8.98 -19.36 -0.93
C SER A 257 8.26 -19.77 -2.22
N ASN A 258 7.00 -20.22 -2.18
CA ASN A 258 6.14 -20.47 -3.36
C ASN A 258 4.63 -20.21 -3.11
N LYS A 259 4.24 -19.56 -2.00
CA LYS A 259 2.83 -19.32 -1.67
C LYS A 259 2.65 -17.91 -1.11
N VAL A 260 1.89 -17.10 -1.82
CA VAL A 260 1.48 -15.77 -1.33
C VAL A 260 0.11 -15.93 -0.70
N LYS A 261 0.01 -15.63 0.60
CA LYS A 261 -1.24 -15.62 1.34
C LYS A 261 -1.52 -14.23 1.85
N LEU A 262 -2.66 -13.69 1.46
CA LEU A 262 -3.09 -12.34 1.81
C LEU A 262 -4.42 -12.41 2.52
N ILE A 263 -4.58 -11.67 3.63
CA ILE A 263 -5.84 -11.49 4.32
C ILE A 263 -6.06 -9.99 4.51
N PHE A 264 -7.25 -9.51 4.18
CA PHE A 264 -7.66 -8.13 4.32
C PHE A 264 -8.91 -8.09 5.18
N ILE A 265 -8.87 -7.40 6.33
CA ILE A 265 -10.05 -7.19 7.16
C ILE A 265 -10.19 -5.72 7.49
N ASN A 266 -11.41 -5.21 7.33
CA ASN A 266 -11.74 -3.84 7.65
C ASN A 266 -11.56 -3.61 9.17
N ASN A 267 -10.67 -2.69 9.54
CA ASN A 267 -10.32 -2.46 10.92
C ASN A 267 -11.47 -1.83 11.73
N ARG A 268 -12.43 -1.14 11.07
CA ARG A 268 -13.57 -0.52 11.75
C ARG A 268 -14.66 -1.54 12.07
N THR A 269 -15.00 -2.38 11.10
CA THR A 269 -16.11 -3.34 11.23
C THR A 269 -15.64 -4.72 11.72
N GLY A 270 -14.37 -5.06 11.54
CA GLY A 270 -13.83 -6.41 11.75
C GLY A 270 -14.22 -7.40 10.66
N GLU A 271 -14.79 -6.93 9.56
CA GLU A 271 -15.27 -7.77 8.48
C GLU A 271 -14.15 -8.16 7.50
N LEU A 272 -14.17 -9.39 7.01
CA LEU A 272 -13.27 -9.85 5.96
C LEU A 272 -13.62 -9.14 4.64
N THR A 273 -12.69 -8.35 4.10
CA THR A 273 -12.86 -7.67 2.81
C THR A 273 -12.20 -8.44 1.68
N GLY A 274 -11.22 -9.27 1.98
CA GLY A 274 -10.70 -10.22 1.01
C GLY A 274 -9.66 -11.16 1.58
N PHE A 275 -9.39 -12.22 0.85
CA PHE A 275 -8.19 -13.03 1.04
C PHE A 275 -7.83 -13.74 -0.27
N SER A 276 -6.56 -14.11 -0.39
CA SER A 276 -6.07 -14.86 -1.55
C SER A 276 -5.10 -15.93 -1.08
N LEU A 277 -5.29 -17.15 -1.57
CA LEU A 277 -4.38 -18.27 -1.39
C LEU A 277 -3.80 -18.63 -2.75
N LEU A 278 -2.60 -18.11 -3.04
CA LEU A 278 -1.84 -18.52 -4.20
C LEU A 278 -1.05 -19.78 -3.84
N LYS A 279 -1.44 -20.92 -4.40
CA LYS A 279 -0.78 -22.21 -4.26
C LYS A 279 -0.62 -22.89 -5.61
N GLU A 280 0.28 -23.87 -5.66
CA GLU A 280 0.39 -24.77 -6.80
C GLU A 280 -0.94 -25.51 -7.00
N ARG A 281 -1.43 -25.49 -8.23
CA ARG A 281 -2.76 -25.97 -8.59
C ARG A 281 -2.67 -27.33 -9.27
N GLU A 282 -3.34 -28.31 -8.69
CA GLU A 282 -3.47 -29.64 -9.30
C GLU A 282 -4.79 -29.73 -10.06
N LYS A 283 -4.73 -30.16 -11.33
CA LYS A 283 -5.93 -30.39 -12.13
C LYS A 283 -6.71 -31.57 -11.56
N SER A 284 -8.00 -31.37 -11.33
CA SER A 284 -8.90 -32.46 -10.93
C SER A 284 -9.51 -33.13 -12.16
N ASN A 285 -9.54 -34.46 -12.18
CA ASN A 285 -10.27 -35.22 -13.20
C ASN A 285 -11.80 -35.14 -13.01
N ASN A 286 -12.27 -34.70 -11.84
CA ASN A 286 -13.67 -34.49 -11.50
C ASN A 286 -13.82 -33.09 -10.89
N PRO A 287 -13.95 -32.03 -11.70
CA PRO A 287 -14.11 -30.68 -11.19
C PRO A 287 -15.43 -30.52 -10.44
N ILE A 288 -15.43 -29.68 -9.41
CA ILE A 288 -16.63 -29.32 -8.65
C ILE A 288 -17.71 -28.72 -9.55
N THR A 289 -18.98 -28.95 -9.22
CA THR A 289 -20.13 -28.35 -9.92
C THR A 289 -20.47 -26.96 -9.34
N LYS A 290 -21.16 -26.11 -10.12
CA LYS A 290 -21.59 -24.78 -9.67
C LYS A 290 -22.46 -24.82 -8.40
N GLU A 291 -23.39 -25.76 -8.30
CA GLU A 291 -24.25 -25.90 -7.10
C GLU A 291 -23.44 -26.34 -5.88
N ALA A 292 -22.52 -27.31 -6.03
CA ALA A 292 -21.66 -27.71 -4.92
C ALA A 292 -20.73 -26.56 -4.49
N ALA A 293 -20.19 -25.78 -5.44
CA ALA A 293 -19.38 -24.60 -5.14
C ALA A 293 -20.20 -23.53 -4.39
N LYS A 294 -21.45 -23.30 -4.80
CA LYS A 294 -22.38 -22.40 -4.11
C LYS A 294 -22.65 -22.82 -2.67
N GLU A 295 -22.92 -24.11 -2.43
CA GLU A 295 -23.10 -24.64 -1.07
C GLU A 295 -21.86 -24.43 -0.21
N LYS A 296 -20.67 -24.72 -0.75
CA LYS A 296 -19.40 -24.50 -0.05
C LYS A 296 -19.13 -23.02 0.24
N ALA A 297 -19.41 -22.14 -0.72
CA ALA A 297 -19.27 -20.70 -0.54
C ALA A 297 -20.25 -20.16 0.51
N ALA A 298 -21.50 -20.62 0.51
CA ALA A 298 -22.48 -20.25 1.54
C ALA A 298 -22.05 -20.72 2.93
N HIS A 299 -21.55 -21.96 3.05
CA HIS A 299 -21.02 -22.49 4.32
C HIS A 299 -19.79 -21.69 4.79
N PHE A 300 -18.90 -21.30 3.89
CA PHE A 300 -17.77 -20.44 4.21
C PHE A 300 -18.23 -19.08 4.78
N ILE A 301 -19.23 -18.44 4.18
CA ILE A 301 -19.80 -17.17 4.70
C ILE A 301 -20.36 -17.38 6.11
N GLN A 302 -21.09 -18.47 6.35
CA GLN A 302 -21.64 -18.78 7.67
C GLN A 302 -20.55 -18.96 8.74
N GLN A 303 -19.41 -19.54 8.38
CA GLN A 303 -18.29 -19.73 9.30
C GLN A 303 -17.54 -18.43 9.60
N VAL A 304 -17.32 -17.59 8.58
CA VAL A 304 -16.39 -16.45 8.69
C VAL A 304 -17.08 -15.11 8.98
N MET A 305 -18.27 -14.87 8.42
CA MET A 305 -18.98 -13.60 8.54
C MET A 305 -19.92 -13.61 9.75
N LYS A 306 -19.90 -12.56 10.58
CA LYS A 306 -20.84 -12.42 11.73
C LYS A 306 -22.29 -12.25 11.28
N ASP A 307 -22.50 -11.49 10.21
CA ASP A 307 -23.82 -11.15 9.67
C ASP A 307 -24.12 -11.96 8.40
N SER A 308 -23.84 -13.27 8.45
CA SER A 308 -23.95 -14.16 7.29
C SER A 308 -25.37 -14.24 6.71
N ASP A 309 -26.39 -13.99 7.52
CA ASP A 309 -27.80 -13.94 7.14
C ASP A 309 -28.15 -12.80 6.18
N LYS A 310 -27.34 -11.73 6.15
CA LYS A 310 -27.55 -10.59 5.24
C LYS A 310 -27.06 -10.85 3.82
N TYR A 311 -26.21 -11.86 3.63
CA TYR A 311 -25.63 -12.18 2.33
C TYR A 311 -26.60 -13.00 1.49
N LYS A 312 -26.97 -12.47 0.32
CA LYS A 312 -27.89 -13.11 -0.63
C LYS A 312 -27.12 -13.57 -1.85
N PHE A 313 -27.31 -14.82 -2.23
CA PHE A 313 -26.74 -15.36 -3.47
C PHE A 313 -27.27 -14.59 -4.69
N VAL A 314 -26.37 -14.23 -5.60
CA VAL A 314 -26.71 -13.50 -6.83
C VAL A 314 -26.27 -14.20 -8.12
N GLY A 315 -25.31 -15.11 -8.07
CA GLY A 315 -24.87 -15.83 -9.27
C GLY A 315 -23.60 -16.65 -9.07
N SER A 316 -23.24 -17.43 -10.10
CA SER A 316 -21.97 -18.17 -10.13
C SER A 316 -21.50 -18.40 -11.55
N ARG A 317 -20.20 -18.31 -11.77
CA ARG A 317 -19.57 -18.51 -13.09
C ARG A 317 -18.30 -19.35 -13.01
N GLU A 318 -17.96 -19.97 -14.12
CA GLU A 318 -16.66 -20.63 -14.27
C GLU A 318 -15.66 -19.61 -14.80
N ARG A 319 -14.47 -19.59 -14.20
CA ARG A 319 -13.35 -18.78 -14.65
C ARG A 319 -12.20 -19.70 -14.99
N VAL A 320 -11.75 -19.63 -16.24
CA VAL A 320 -10.59 -20.38 -16.71
C VAL A 320 -9.36 -19.50 -16.55
N LEU A 321 -8.34 -20.01 -15.88
CA LEU A 321 -7.06 -19.36 -15.66
C LEU A 321 -6.08 -19.73 -16.78
N GLY A 322 -4.96 -19.02 -16.89
CA GLY A 322 -4.04 -19.13 -18.04
C GLY A 322 -3.42 -20.51 -18.28
N ASP A 323 -3.41 -21.38 -17.28
CA ASP A 323 -2.96 -22.79 -17.32
C ASP A 323 -4.08 -23.79 -17.66
N GLY A 324 -5.28 -23.28 -17.96
CA GLY A 324 -6.50 -24.08 -18.17
C GLY A 324 -7.09 -24.62 -16.88
N TYR A 325 -6.64 -24.15 -15.71
CA TYR A 325 -7.30 -24.41 -14.44
C TYR A 325 -8.64 -23.68 -14.39
N VAL A 326 -9.67 -24.30 -13.81
CA VAL A 326 -11.03 -23.76 -13.73
C VAL A 326 -11.38 -23.50 -12.28
N GLU A 327 -11.70 -22.27 -11.92
CA GLU A 327 -12.31 -21.97 -10.62
C GLU A 327 -13.79 -21.63 -10.82
N ILE A 328 -14.61 -21.89 -9.81
CA ILE A 328 -15.99 -21.41 -9.77
C ILE A 328 -16.03 -20.19 -8.86
N GLU A 329 -16.37 -19.04 -9.44
CA GLU A 329 -16.63 -17.81 -8.70
C GLU A 329 -18.11 -17.76 -8.32
N VAL A 330 -18.39 -17.61 -7.03
CA VAL A 330 -19.75 -17.55 -6.46
C VAL A 330 -19.98 -16.17 -5.86
N GLY A 331 -21.06 -15.52 -6.27
CA GLY A 331 -21.43 -14.16 -5.88
C GLY A 331 -22.49 -14.08 -4.80
N PHE A 332 -22.27 -13.20 -3.84
CA PHE A 332 -23.23 -12.80 -2.83
C PHE A 332 -23.29 -11.28 -2.71
N THR A 333 -24.45 -10.74 -2.35
CA THR A 333 -24.63 -9.31 -2.07
C THR A 333 -25.20 -9.07 -0.68
N THR A 334 -24.85 -7.94 -0.08
CA THR A 334 -25.45 -7.45 1.16
C THR A 334 -25.59 -5.93 1.09
N PRO A 335 -26.63 -5.32 1.70
CA PRO A 335 -26.77 -3.87 1.71
C PRO A 335 -25.54 -3.19 2.33
N LEU A 336 -25.17 -2.01 1.80
CA LEU A 336 -24.15 -1.15 2.40
C LEU A 336 -24.85 -0.01 3.17
N PRO A 337 -24.99 -0.08 4.51
CA PRO A 337 -25.88 0.82 5.24
C PRO A 337 -25.50 2.30 5.14
N GLU A 338 -24.22 2.59 4.95
CA GLU A 338 -23.70 3.95 4.78
C GLU A 338 -24.07 4.58 3.42
N TYR A 339 -24.46 3.75 2.43
CA TYR A 339 -24.74 4.18 1.05
C TYR A 339 -25.93 3.43 0.47
N ILE A 340 -27.14 3.96 0.64
CA ILE A 340 -28.42 3.30 0.31
C ILE A 340 -28.57 2.85 -1.14
N ASN A 341 -27.88 3.49 -2.08
CA ASN A 341 -27.92 3.14 -3.51
C ASN A 341 -26.85 2.12 -3.90
N PHE A 342 -26.05 1.67 -2.92
CA PHE A 342 -24.93 0.77 -3.15
C PHE A 342 -25.12 -0.52 -2.36
N VAL A 343 -24.61 -1.60 -2.95
CA VAL A 343 -24.54 -2.93 -2.37
C VAL A 343 -23.09 -3.35 -2.30
N LYS A 344 -22.80 -4.20 -1.31
CA LYS A 344 -21.51 -4.83 -1.15
C LYS A 344 -21.55 -6.20 -1.80
N HIS A 345 -20.71 -6.41 -2.81
CA HIS A 345 -20.54 -7.68 -3.50
C HIS A 345 -19.44 -8.47 -2.81
N LEU A 346 -19.70 -9.72 -2.45
CA LEU A 346 -18.70 -10.68 -1.99
C LEU A 346 -18.62 -11.80 -3.01
N LYS A 347 -17.45 -11.92 -3.63
CA LYS A 347 -17.12 -13.00 -4.54
C LYS A 347 -16.25 -14.02 -3.83
N ILE A 348 -16.60 -15.29 -3.92
CA ILE A 348 -15.83 -16.41 -3.35
C ILE A 348 -15.35 -17.29 -4.50
N SER A 349 -14.04 -17.53 -4.55
CA SER A 349 -13.44 -18.45 -5.53
C SER A 349 -13.33 -19.84 -4.92
N VAL A 350 -13.89 -20.84 -5.60
CA VAL A 350 -13.85 -22.25 -5.23
C VAL A 350 -13.06 -23.02 -6.29
N ASP A 351 -11.99 -23.68 -5.85
CA ASP A 351 -11.10 -24.51 -6.67
C ASP A 351 -11.82 -25.74 -7.24
N GLN A 352 -11.25 -26.38 -8.27
CA GLN A 352 -11.81 -27.59 -8.91
C GLN A 352 -12.00 -28.75 -7.94
N ASP A 353 -11.16 -28.86 -6.91
CA ASP A 353 -11.25 -29.87 -5.84
C ASP A 353 -12.29 -29.48 -4.77
N GLY A 354 -12.91 -28.31 -4.93
CA GLY A 354 -13.91 -27.76 -4.05
C GLY A 354 -13.34 -27.07 -2.82
N LYS A 355 -12.07 -26.70 -2.78
CA LYS A 355 -11.54 -25.89 -1.68
C LYS A 355 -11.80 -24.40 -1.92
N ILE A 356 -11.90 -23.62 -0.85
CA ILE A 356 -11.99 -22.16 -0.98
C ILE A 356 -10.58 -21.62 -1.26
N ALA A 357 -10.42 -20.90 -2.38
CA ALA A 357 -9.15 -20.37 -2.84
C ALA A 357 -9.00 -18.87 -2.57
N GLY A 358 -10.12 -18.15 -2.43
CA GLY A 358 -10.09 -16.72 -2.16
C GLY A 358 -11.47 -16.14 -1.94
N ALA A 359 -11.48 -14.91 -1.45
CA ALA A 359 -12.66 -14.06 -1.46
C ALA A 359 -12.26 -12.62 -1.73
N THR A 360 -13.13 -11.88 -2.40
CA THR A 360 -12.92 -10.46 -2.69
C THR A 360 -14.23 -9.73 -2.53
N THR A 361 -14.18 -8.58 -1.88
CA THR A 361 -15.34 -7.73 -1.68
C THR A 361 -15.21 -6.46 -2.51
N GLY A 362 -16.28 -6.10 -3.21
CA GLY A 362 -16.42 -4.84 -3.93
C GLY A 362 -17.67 -4.08 -3.47
N VAL A 363 -17.80 -2.82 -3.90
CA VAL A 363 -19.01 -2.02 -3.71
C VAL A 363 -19.46 -1.54 -5.08
N GLU A 364 -20.76 -1.65 -5.33
CA GLU A 364 -21.40 -1.31 -6.61
C GLU A 364 -22.76 -0.67 -6.39
N GLU A 365 -23.30 -0.02 -7.42
CA GLU A 365 -24.69 0.43 -7.40
C GLU A 365 -25.65 -0.76 -7.36
N ALA A 366 -26.75 -0.63 -6.63
CA ALA A 366 -27.71 -1.72 -6.36
C ALA A 366 -28.37 -2.33 -7.61
N ASN A 367 -28.25 -1.68 -8.77
CA ASN A 367 -28.85 -2.12 -10.04
C ASN A 367 -27.88 -2.95 -10.91
N SER A 368 -26.63 -3.14 -10.49
CA SER A 368 -25.65 -3.93 -11.26
C SER A 368 -26.02 -5.43 -11.30
N ASP A 369 -25.95 -6.04 -12.48
CA ASP A 369 -26.03 -7.50 -12.63
C ASP A 369 -24.66 -8.12 -12.31
N PHE A 370 -24.64 -9.11 -11.40
CA PHE A 370 -23.43 -9.83 -11.02
C PHE A 370 -22.74 -10.52 -12.20
N GLN A 371 -23.53 -11.05 -13.14
CA GLN A 371 -23.00 -11.77 -14.29
C GLN A 371 -22.33 -10.79 -15.26
N GLU A 372 -22.99 -9.66 -15.55
CA GLU A 372 -22.48 -8.57 -16.39
C GLU A 372 -21.22 -7.92 -15.79
N TYR A 373 -21.25 -7.58 -14.50
CA TYR A 373 -20.13 -6.93 -13.81
C TYR A 373 -18.82 -7.71 -13.88
N HIS A 374 -18.91 -9.03 -13.75
CA HIS A 374 -17.72 -9.87 -13.72
C HIS A 374 -17.31 -10.34 -15.12
N ASP A 375 -18.25 -10.55 -16.05
CA ASP A 375 -17.96 -10.95 -17.43
C ASP A 375 -17.28 -9.82 -18.24
N GLU A 376 -17.53 -8.56 -17.87
CA GLU A 376 -16.83 -7.39 -18.44
C GLU A 376 -15.49 -7.06 -17.78
N GLY A 377 -15.07 -7.85 -16.78
CA GLY A 377 -13.82 -7.62 -16.05
C GLY A 377 -13.84 -6.29 -15.29
N GLY A 378 -14.85 -6.14 -14.41
CA GLY A 378 -15.11 -4.96 -13.58
C GLY A 378 -13.87 -4.22 -13.07
N PRO A 379 -13.98 -2.91 -12.82
CA PRO A 379 -12.87 -1.98 -12.74
C PRO A 379 -11.77 -2.48 -11.81
N ARG A 380 -10.55 -2.57 -12.36
CA ARG A 380 -9.32 -2.94 -11.65
C ARG A 380 -8.88 -1.86 -10.69
#